data_AF-A0A831PGY4-F1
#
_entry.id   AF-A0A831PGY4-F1
#
_cell.length_a   1.000
_cell.length_b   1.000
_cell.length_c   1.000
_cell.angle_alpha   90.00
_cell.angle_beta   90.00
_cell.angle_gamma   90.00
#
_symmetry.space_group_name_H-M   'P 1'
#
loop_
_entity.id
_entity.type
_entity.pdbx_description
1 polymer ?
#
loop_
_entity_poly.entity_id
_entity_poly.type
_entity_poly.pdbx_seq_one_letter_code
_entity_poly.pdbx_strand_id
1 'polypeptide(L)'
;MPRTIPVLLVLLAVLILCAGCTTSLFPFGTRADYPSIDDVGTSPGTIPVHHTFPFQDRELTISLTVENDLYTDARGSTKSVVLYGAWDSDEEWLRESYRAFVGDPRQEGMYGDLRSAFRDIRTAMGLDDDEYVELMAAFVQSITYESPEGEQTPRFPVETVVEGKGDCDDTSILLAGLLEREGYDTALFFFEEENHMAAGVRGPGAGFMGTGYEYIETTSFSLPGGATTRLQNGMRLESEPLVIAIGEGTGIYTAGDEARSIAAAAQSSREYAALIEADLEEREEEINTRHDAIVVIQERLADAGQAGNPALYTRLVSEHNRLAGDYNRLLADYDRLYADFEAYARLNNHIAGHQYDRPGLVAYISEWKDATGLPL
;
A
#
# COMPACT_ATOMS: atom_id res chain seq x y z
N MET A 1 -66.77 -13.12 53.12
CA MET A 1 -65.61 -13.57 52.34
C MET A 1 -65.07 -12.37 51.56
N PRO A 2 -63.99 -11.72 52.01
CA PRO A 2 -63.56 -10.45 51.45
C PRO A 2 -62.70 -10.65 50.20
N ARG A 3 -63.07 -9.97 49.11
CA ARG A 3 -62.42 -9.94 47.80
C ARG A 3 -61.21 -8.99 47.79
N THR A 4 -60.26 -9.13 48.72
CA THR A 4 -59.13 -8.18 48.85
C THR A 4 -57.83 -8.65 48.18
N ILE A 5 -57.75 -9.92 47.74
CA ILE A 5 -56.53 -10.48 47.14
C ILE A 5 -56.27 -10.02 45.68
N PRO A 6 -57.26 -9.91 44.76
CA PRO A 6 -56.96 -9.56 43.37
C PRO A 6 -56.61 -8.07 43.18
N VAL A 7 -57.04 -7.19 44.08
CA VAL A 7 -56.75 -5.74 44.01
C VAL A 7 -55.31 -5.44 44.46
N LEU A 8 -54.78 -6.21 45.40
CA LEU A 8 -53.40 -6.04 45.89
C LEU A 8 -52.35 -6.47 44.84
N LEU A 9 -52.64 -7.51 44.05
CA LEU A 9 -51.76 -7.97 42.96
C LEU A 9 -51.75 -7.01 41.77
N VAL A 10 -52.89 -6.40 41.43
CA VAL A 10 -52.96 -5.38 40.38
C VAL A 10 -52.26 -4.08 40.82
N LEU A 11 -52.39 -3.67 42.08
CA LEU A 11 -51.67 -2.50 42.61
C LEU A 11 -50.15 -2.73 42.68
N LEU A 12 -49.68 -3.94 43.02
CA LEU A 12 -48.26 -4.28 42.99
C LEU A 12 -47.69 -4.28 41.57
N ALA A 13 -48.44 -4.81 40.59
CA ALA A 13 -48.04 -4.79 39.18
C ALA A 13 -47.98 -3.37 38.61
N VAL A 14 -48.94 -2.50 38.98
CA VAL A 14 -48.94 -1.08 38.58
C VAL A 14 -47.83 -0.28 39.30
N LEU A 15 -47.49 -0.61 40.55
CA LEU A 15 -46.36 0.01 41.26
C LEU A 15 -45.00 -0.37 40.65
N ILE A 16 -44.83 -1.60 40.16
CA ILE A 16 -43.62 -2.02 39.43
C ILE A 16 -43.52 -1.30 38.07
N LEU A 17 -44.65 -1.05 37.40
CA LEU A 17 -44.74 -0.26 36.17
C LEU A 17 -44.50 1.25 36.39
N CYS A 18 -44.88 1.80 37.54
CA CYS A 18 -44.70 3.23 37.87
C CYS A 18 -43.37 3.56 38.57
N ALA A 19 -42.65 2.56 39.11
CA ALA A 19 -41.38 2.77 39.81
C ALA A 19 -40.15 2.86 38.90
N GLY A 20 -40.29 2.77 37.57
CA GLY A 20 -39.16 2.84 36.65
C GLY A 20 -38.19 1.65 36.74
N CYS A 21 -38.51 0.61 37.51
CA CYS A 21 -37.71 -0.61 37.66
C CYS A 21 -37.97 -1.64 36.55
N THR A 22 -38.30 -1.21 35.33
CA THR A 22 -38.41 -2.10 34.16
C THR A 22 -37.11 -2.17 33.36
N THR A 23 -36.18 -1.22 33.55
CA THR A 23 -34.86 -1.22 32.90
C THR A 23 -33.93 -2.32 33.41
N SER A 24 -34.22 -2.91 34.58
CA SER A 24 -33.41 -3.96 35.20
C SER A 24 -33.91 -5.39 34.94
N LEU A 25 -35.07 -5.58 34.29
CA LEU A 25 -35.67 -6.90 34.03
C LEU A 25 -35.66 -7.30 32.55
N PHE A 26 -35.41 -6.35 31.66
CA PHE A 26 -35.17 -6.57 30.25
C PHE A 26 -34.02 -5.64 29.85
N PRO A 27 -32.82 -6.14 29.53
CA PRO A 27 -31.79 -5.28 28.97
C PRO A 27 -32.24 -4.93 27.55
N PHE A 28 -33.08 -3.91 27.42
CA PHE A 28 -33.31 -3.25 26.14
C PHE A 28 -32.08 -2.36 25.87
N GLY A 29 -30.99 -3.00 25.47
CA GLY A 29 -29.74 -2.36 25.09
C GLY A 29 -29.02 -3.25 24.08
N THR A 30 -28.32 -2.62 23.13
CA THR A 30 -27.39 -3.33 22.25
C THR A 30 -26.18 -3.81 23.07
N ARG A 31 -25.72 -5.02 22.80
CA ARG A 31 -24.47 -5.57 23.33
C ARG A 31 -23.79 -6.36 22.23
N ALA A 32 -22.47 -6.25 22.13
CA ALA A 32 -21.67 -7.09 21.26
C ALA A 32 -20.62 -7.81 22.12
N ASP A 33 -20.41 -9.08 21.83
CA ASP A 33 -19.21 -9.78 22.27
C ASP A 33 -18.22 -9.75 21.10
N TYR A 34 -17.10 -9.05 21.30
CA TYR A 34 -16.06 -8.84 20.29
C TYR A 34 -15.01 -9.95 20.33
N PRO A 35 -14.22 -10.11 19.25
CA PRO A 35 -13.10 -11.06 19.22
C PRO A 35 -12.13 -10.81 20.37
N SER A 36 -11.73 -11.88 21.05
CA SER A 36 -10.69 -11.87 22.08
C SER A 36 -9.94 -13.19 22.09
N ILE A 37 -8.69 -13.17 22.53
CA ILE A 37 -7.86 -14.38 22.64
C ILE A 37 -8.23 -15.12 23.94
N ASP A 38 -8.98 -16.20 23.78
CA ASP A 38 -9.40 -17.09 24.86
C ASP A 38 -8.21 -17.82 25.51
N ASP A 39 -8.23 -18.04 26.82
CA ASP A 39 -7.28 -18.92 27.52
C ASP A 39 -7.77 -20.37 27.40
N VAL A 40 -7.44 -21.02 26.27
CA VAL A 40 -7.94 -22.37 25.93
C VAL A 40 -7.08 -23.46 26.58
N GLY A 41 -5.90 -23.11 27.11
CA GLY A 41 -5.06 -23.95 27.96
C GLY A 41 -3.55 -23.79 27.69
N THR A 42 -2.73 -24.42 28.53
CA THR A 42 -1.26 -24.32 28.42
C THR A 42 -0.67 -25.29 27.39
N SER A 43 0.02 -24.78 26.39
CA SER A 43 0.79 -25.46 25.35
C SER A 43 2.28 -25.06 25.44
N PRO A 44 3.03 -25.55 26.44
CA PRO A 44 4.32 -24.99 26.82
C PRO A 44 5.34 -24.97 25.69
N GLY A 45 6.12 -23.89 25.61
CA GLY A 45 7.21 -23.72 24.65
C GLY A 45 7.15 -22.37 23.96
N THR A 46 8.09 -22.16 23.04
CA THR A 46 8.21 -20.91 22.31
C THR A 46 8.47 -21.16 20.83
N ILE A 47 7.99 -20.26 19.99
CA ILE A 47 8.14 -20.29 18.54
C ILE A 47 9.16 -19.20 18.14
N PRO A 48 10.35 -19.57 17.64
CA PRO A 48 11.27 -18.59 17.07
C PRO A 48 10.72 -18.08 15.74
N VAL A 49 10.65 -16.77 15.57
CA VAL A 49 10.17 -16.11 14.36
C VAL A 49 11.29 -15.23 13.81
N HIS A 50 11.51 -15.31 12.51
CA HIS A 50 12.49 -14.52 11.78
C HIS A 50 11.86 -13.92 10.52
N HIS A 51 11.94 -12.60 10.39
CA HIS A 51 11.44 -11.87 9.22
C HIS A 51 12.58 -11.07 8.62
N THR A 52 12.80 -11.25 7.32
CA THR A 52 13.84 -10.55 6.57
C THR A 52 13.19 -9.70 5.49
N PHE A 53 13.55 -8.43 5.41
CA PHE A 53 12.91 -7.47 4.52
C PHE A 53 13.88 -6.36 4.08
N PRO A 54 13.69 -5.79 2.88
CA PRO A 54 14.47 -4.65 2.43
C PRO A 54 14.00 -3.37 3.14
N PHE A 55 14.94 -2.52 3.51
CA PHE A 55 14.67 -1.17 4.00
C PHE A 55 15.87 -0.27 3.72
N GLN A 56 15.62 0.86 3.04
CA GLN A 56 16.68 1.71 2.51
C GLN A 56 17.74 0.91 1.72
N ASP A 57 19.02 1.09 2.04
CA ASP A 57 20.15 0.44 1.38
C ASP A 57 20.51 -0.95 1.94
N ARG A 58 19.63 -1.55 2.76
CA ARG A 58 19.94 -2.78 3.53
C ARG A 58 18.83 -3.81 3.46
N GLU A 59 19.24 -5.06 3.70
CA GLU A 59 18.34 -6.13 4.10
C GLU A 59 18.40 -6.26 5.62
N LEU A 60 17.26 -6.12 6.30
CA LEU A 60 17.13 -6.19 7.75
C LEU A 60 16.50 -7.51 8.16
N THR A 61 16.84 -8.00 9.35
CA THR A 61 16.20 -9.16 9.96
C THR A 61 15.72 -8.84 11.36
N ILE A 62 14.45 -9.05 11.63
CA ILE A 62 13.87 -9.02 12.98
C ILE A 62 13.71 -10.45 13.45
N SER A 63 14.14 -10.71 14.68
CA SER A 63 14.02 -12.02 15.34
C SER A 63 13.35 -11.84 16.69
N LEU A 64 12.31 -12.62 16.93
CA LEU A 64 11.58 -12.65 18.20
C LEU A 64 11.20 -14.08 18.57
N THR A 65 10.79 -14.25 19.82
CA THR A 65 10.36 -15.55 20.36
C THR A 65 8.94 -15.38 20.88
N VAL A 66 7.99 -16.06 20.24
CA VAL A 66 6.57 -15.97 20.60
C VAL A 66 6.20 -17.13 21.50
N GLU A 67 5.47 -16.86 22.59
CA GLU A 67 4.93 -17.91 23.45
C GLU A 67 3.96 -18.81 22.66
N ASN A 68 4.16 -20.12 22.71
CA ASN A 68 3.36 -21.05 21.92
C ASN A 68 1.89 -21.03 22.35
N ASP A 69 1.59 -20.84 23.64
CA ASP A 69 0.23 -20.67 24.18
C ASP A 69 -0.50 -19.52 23.50
N LEU A 70 0.16 -18.35 23.37
CA LEU A 70 -0.43 -17.16 22.76
C LEU A 70 -0.84 -17.45 21.31
N TYR A 71 0.03 -18.09 20.53
CA TYR A 71 -0.26 -18.43 19.14
C TYR A 71 -1.38 -19.47 19.03
N THR A 72 -1.34 -20.55 19.82
CA THR A 72 -2.35 -21.60 19.76
C THR A 72 -3.72 -21.12 20.21
N ASP A 73 -3.76 -20.26 21.23
CA ASP A 73 -4.97 -19.66 21.74
C ASP A 73 -5.58 -18.69 20.72
N ALA A 74 -4.77 -17.81 20.12
CA ALA A 74 -5.23 -16.90 19.08
C ALA A 74 -5.86 -17.65 17.90
N ARG A 75 -5.20 -18.73 17.45
CA ARG A 75 -5.70 -19.64 16.40
C ARG A 75 -7.03 -20.30 16.77
N GLY A 76 -7.20 -20.69 18.03
CA GLY A 76 -8.37 -21.41 18.53
C GLY A 76 -9.54 -20.52 18.96
N SER A 77 -9.32 -19.22 19.11
CA SER A 77 -10.30 -18.27 19.63
C SER A 77 -11.40 -17.93 18.64
N THR A 78 -12.56 -17.53 19.15
CA THR A 78 -13.67 -17.05 18.31
C THR A 78 -13.35 -15.66 17.75
N LYS A 79 -13.38 -15.54 16.42
CA LYS A 79 -13.04 -14.31 15.67
C LYS A 79 -14.24 -13.54 15.13
N SER A 80 -15.45 -14.04 15.38
CA SER A 80 -16.71 -13.42 14.93
C SER A 80 -17.34 -12.56 16.02
N VAL A 81 -18.00 -11.48 15.64
CA VAL A 81 -18.79 -10.65 16.57
C VAL A 81 -20.15 -11.29 16.84
N VAL A 82 -20.53 -11.40 18.12
CA VAL A 82 -21.88 -11.85 18.51
C VAL A 82 -22.71 -10.65 18.93
N LEU A 83 -23.72 -10.30 18.12
CA LEU A 83 -24.59 -9.16 18.36
C LEU A 83 -25.86 -9.55 19.12
N TYR A 84 -26.17 -8.79 20.17
CA TYR A 84 -27.40 -8.88 20.95
C TYR A 84 -28.18 -7.56 20.84
N GLY A 85 -29.49 -7.65 20.60
CA GLY A 85 -30.36 -6.49 20.43
C GLY A 85 -30.47 -6.03 18.97
N ALA A 86 -31.14 -4.88 18.76
CA ALA A 86 -31.29 -4.27 17.44
C ALA A 86 -30.27 -3.14 17.29
N TRP A 87 -29.36 -3.28 16.34
CA TRP A 87 -28.33 -2.30 16.01
C TRP A 87 -28.81 -1.40 14.87
N ASP A 88 -28.55 -0.10 14.99
CA ASP A 88 -28.99 0.90 14.01
C ASP A 88 -28.00 1.06 12.84
N SER A 89 -26.74 0.62 13.00
CA SER A 89 -25.67 0.68 12.01
C SER A 89 -24.63 -0.40 12.26
N ASP A 90 -24.07 -0.94 11.17
CA ASP A 90 -22.98 -1.91 11.26
C ASP A 90 -21.62 -1.29 11.59
N GLU A 91 -21.44 0.00 11.29
CA GLU A 91 -20.16 0.68 11.50
C GLU A 91 -19.75 0.74 12.98
N GLU A 92 -20.71 0.79 13.91
CA GLU A 92 -20.41 0.90 15.34
C GLU A 92 -19.74 -0.38 15.85
N TRP A 93 -20.37 -1.54 15.63
CA TRP A 93 -19.80 -2.80 16.09
C TRP A 93 -18.58 -3.21 15.26
N LEU A 94 -18.50 -2.82 13.99
CA LEU A 94 -17.36 -3.12 13.13
C LEU A 94 -16.09 -2.40 13.61
N ARG A 95 -16.18 -1.11 13.96
CA ARG A 95 -15.06 -0.34 14.55
C ARG A 95 -14.50 -1.02 15.79
N GLU A 96 -15.38 -1.41 16.71
CA GLU A 96 -14.97 -2.05 17.97
C GLU A 96 -14.42 -3.47 17.75
N SER A 97 -14.92 -4.20 16.75
CA SER A 97 -14.38 -5.52 16.36
C SER A 97 -12.91 -5.42 15.94
N TYR A 98 -12.59 -4.49 15.04
CA TYR A 98 -11.20 -4.28 14.60
C TYR A 98 -10.30 -3.77 15.73
N ARG A 99 -10.81 -2.89 16.60
CA ARG A 99 -10.09 -2.45 17.81
C ARG A 99 -9.77 -3.62 18.74
N ALA A 100 -10.66 -4.59 18.86
CA ALA A 100 -10.43 -5.78 19.69
C ALA A 100 -9.30 -6.67 19.14
N PHE A 101 -9.19 -6.84 17.82
CA PHE A 101 -8.06 -7.54 17.21
C PHE A 101 -6.71 -6.84 17.47
N VAL A 102 -6.67 -5.51 17.34
CA VAL A 102 -5.45 -4.71 17.57
C VAL A 102 -5.07 -4.67 19.06
N GLY A 103 -6.08 -4.56 19.92
CA GLY A 103 -5.94 -4.22 21.34
C GLY A 103 -5.99 -5.39 22.31
N ASP A 104 -5.99 -6.65 21.84
CA ASP A 104 -6.04 -7.79 22.76
C ASP A 104 -4.82 -7.80 23.71
N PRO A 105 -5.04 -7.72 25.05
CA PRO A 105 -3.94 -7.57 26.01
C PRO A 105 -2.94 -8.72 26.02
N ARG A 106 -3.30 -9.91 25.53
CA ARG A 106 -2.39 -11.06 25.49
C ARG A 106 -1.26 -10.87 24.48
N GLN A 107 -1.43 -9.96 23.51
CA GLN A 107 -0.44 -9.68 22.47
C GLN A 107 0.61 -8.65 22.89
N GLU A 108 0.47 -7.99 24.04
CA GLU A 108 1.38 -6.92 24.48
C GLU A 108 2.83 -7.39 24.61
N GLY A 109 3.07 -8.64 25.00
CA GLY A 109 4.42 -9.21 25.05
C GLY A 109 5.09 -9.24 23.68
N MET A 110 4.40 -9.79 22.67
CA MET A 110 4.89 -9.85 21.29
C MET A 110 5.10 -8.45 20.72
N TYR A 111 4.15 -7.53 20.93
CA TYR A 111 4.32 -6.15 20.50
C TYR A 111 5.53 -5.49 21.18
N GLY A 112 5.75 -5.74 22.47
CA GLY A 112 6.93 -5.27 23.19
C GLY A 112 8.24 -5.72 22.54
N ASP A 113 8.33 -7.00 22.15
CA ASP A 113 9.51 -7.57 21.50
C ASP A 113 9.75 -6.96 20.10
N LEU A 114 8.70 -6.86 19.28
CA LEU A 114 8.79 -6.22 17.96
C LEU A 114 9.26 -4.76 18.08
N ARG A 115 8.66 -4.01 19.00
CA ARG A 115 9.03 -2.61 19.25
C ARG A 115 10.47 -2.47 19.71
N SER A 116 10.96 -3.38 20.55
CA SER A 116 12.37 -3.37 20.95
C SER A 116 13.28 -3.54 19.73
N ALA A 117 12.98 -4.50 18.85
CA ALA A 117 13.74 -4.73 17.63
C ALA A 117 13.72 -3.52 16.69
N PHE A 118 12.56 -2.90 16.49
CA PHE A 118 12.43 -1.69 15.67
C PHE A 118 13.21 -0.50 16.25
N ARG A 119 13.15 -0.27 17.57
CA ARG A 119 13.90 0.80 18.24
C ARG A 119 15.41 0.61 18.15
N ASP A 120 15.88 -0.64 18.22
CA ASP A 120 17.29 -0.97 18.02
C ASP A 120 17.74 -0.63 16.60
N ILE A 121 16.95 -1.00 15.59
CA ILE A 121 17.21 -0.64 14.18
C ILE A 121 17.19 0.88 14.01
N ARG A 122 16.14 1.56 14.51
CA ARG A 122 16.00 3.02 14.49
C ARG A 122 17.25 3.71 15.03
N THR A 123 17.72 3.26 16.20
CA THR A 123 18.91 3.84 16.85
C THR A 123 20.18 3.55 16.06
N ALA A 124 20.34 2.33 15.54
CA ALA A 124 21.54 1.91 14.81
C ALA A 124 21.67 2.60 13.45
N MET A 125 20.55 2.86 12.77
CA MET A 125 20.51 3.56 11.48
C MET A 125 20.37 5.08 11.64
N GLY A 126 19.96 5.56 12.82
CA GLY A 126 19.76 6.99 13.07
C GLY A 126 18.49 7.55 12.43
N LEU A 127 17.44 6.73 12.33
CA LEU A 127 16.21 7.08 11.63
C LEU A 127 15.42 8.18 12.35
N ASP A 128 14.89 9.12 11.58
CA ASP A 128 13.92 10.11 12.07
C ASP A 128 12.54 9.49 12.33
N ASP A 129 11.57 10.31 12.73
CA ASP A 129 10.21 9.84 13.05
C ASP A 129 9.46 9.32 11.82
N ASP A 130 9.74 9.83 10.61
CA ASP A 130 9.07 9.42 9.37
C ASP A 130 9.68 8.12 8.83
N GLU A 131 11.01 8.05 8.78
CA GLU A 131 11.75 6.84 8.43
C GLU A 131 11.42 5.69 9.39
N TYR A 132 11.09 5.98 10.65
CA TYR A 132 10.67 4.97 11.61
C TYR A 132 9.27 4.39 11.33
N VAL A 133 8.33 5.23 10.87
CA VAL A 133 7.03 4.76 10.36
C VAL A 133 7.24 3.91 9.11
N GLU A 134 8.10 4.34 8.19
CA GLU A 134 8.44 3.62 6.97
C GLU A 134 9.10 2.27 7.25
N LEU A 135 9.94 2.17 8.28
CA LEU A 135 10.56 0.90 8.72
C LEU A 135 9.48 -0.11 9.14
N MET A 136 8.53 0.31 9.98
CA MET A 136 7.43 -0.55 10.42
C MET A 136 6.52 -0.93 9.26
N ALA A 137 6.22 0.01 8.36
CA ALA A 137 5.45 -0.25 7.15
C ALA A 137 6.15 -1.25 6.22
N ALA A 138 7.45 -1.08 5.94
CA ALA A 138 8.23 -1.97 5.09
C ALA A 138 8.31 -3.39 5.67
N PHE A 139 8.44 -3.54 6.99
CA PHE A 139 8.34 -4.84 7.65
C PHE A 139 6.99 -5.50 7.37
N VAL A 140 5.89 -4.79 7.59
CA VAL A 140 4.55 -5.37 7.37
C VAL A 140 4.31 -5.67 5.89
N GLN A 141 4.71 -4.77 4.99
CA GLN A 141 4.60 -4.95 3.53
C GLN A 141 5.44 -6.13 3.00
N SER A 142 6.40 -6.62 3.78
CA SER A 142 7.20 -7.81 3.43
C SER A 142 6.50 -9.13 3.76
N ILE A 143 5.45 -9.09 4.58
CA ILE A 143 4.66 -10.28 4.93
C ILE A 143 3.97 -10.81 3.67
N THR A 144 4.01 -12.13 3.48
CA THR A 144 3.49 -12.74 2.25
C THR A 144 1.98 -12.56 2.15
N TYR A 145 1.52 -11.88 1.10
CA TYR A 145 0.08 -11.74 0.86
C TYR A 145 -0.56 -13.10 0.55
N GLU A 146 -1.54 -13.51 1.36
CA GLU A 146 -2.30 -14.74 1.18
C GLU A 146 -3.78 -14.45 1.39
N SER A 147 -4.56 -14.48 0.29
CA SER A 147 -6.02 -14.34 0.31
C SER A 147 -6.69 -15.64 -0.16
N PRO A 148 -6.99 -16.58 0.75
CA PRO A 148 -7.82 -17.75 0.51
C PRO A 148 -9.13 -17.45 -0.22
N GLU A 149 -9.65 -18.44 -0.95
CA GLU A 149 -11.00 -18.37 -1.51
C GLU A 149 -12.06 -18.47 -0.40
N GLY A 150 -12.85 -17.41 -0.20
CA GLY A 150 -13.97 -17.39 0.74
C GLY A 150 -13.93 -16.19 1.69
N GLU A 151 -14.99 -16.05 2.49
CA GLU A 151 -15.08 -15.04 3.54
C GLU A 151 -14.14 -15.43 4.68
N GLN A 152 -13.17 -14.57 4.99
CA GLN A 152 -12.24 -14.77 6.10
C GLN A 152 -12.50 -13.78 7.21
N THR A 153 -12.48 -14.29 8.44
CA THR A 153 -12.38 -13.43 9.62
C THR A 153 -10.92 -12.99 9.78
N PRO A 154 -10.66 -11.73 10.15
CA PRO A 154 -9.32 -11.26 10.43
C PRO A 154 -8.58 -12.15 11.45
N ARG A 155 -7.27 -12.29 11.29
CA ARG A 155 -6.40 -12.97 12.24
C ARG A 155 -5.94 -12.00 13.31
N PHE A 156 -5.62 -12.53 14.50
CA PHE A 156 -4.91 -11.73 15.48
C PHE A 156 -3.48 -11.45 14.99
N PRO A 157 -2.91 -10.27 15.25
CA PRO A 157 -1.53 -9.91 14.91
C PRO A 157 -0.48 -10.99 15.18
N VAL A 158 -0.61 -11.75 16.28
CA VAL A 158 0.31 -12.85 16.59
C VAL A 158 0.29 -13.99 15.57
N GLU A 159 -0.86 -14.29 14.99
CA GLU A 159 -0.98 -15.30 13.93
C GLU A 159 -0.24 -14.81 12.68
N THR A 160 -0.46 -13.55 12.27
CA THR A 160 0.20 -12.93 11.12
C THR A 160 1.73 -12.92 11.27
N VAL A 161 2.23 -12.57 12.46
CA VAL A 161 3.66 -12.54 12.76
C VAL A 161 4.28 -13.94 12.76
N VAL A 162 3.61 -14.94 13.36
CA VAL A 162 4.13 -16.31 13.43
C VAL A 162 4.08 -17.00 12.08
N GLU A 163 2.98 -16.85 11.33
CA GLU A 163 2.81 -17.52 10.04
C GLU A 163 3.56 -16.81 8.89
N GLY A 164 3.88 -15.52 9.04
CA GLY A 164 4.57 -14.72 8.03
C GLY A 164 3.75 -14.50 6.76
N LYS A 165 2.43 -14.53 6.90
CA LYS A 165 1.47 -14.33 5.83
C LYS A 165 0.17 -13.73 6.35
N GLY A 166 -0.55 -13.03 5.49
CA GLY A 166 -1.82 -12.37 5.82
C GLY A 166 -2.48 -11.74 4.60
N ASP A 167 -3.75 -11.37 4.71
CA ASP A 167 -4.45 -10.56 3.71
C ASP A 167 -4.41 -9.05 4.08
N CYS A 168 -5.26 -8.24 3.45
CA CYS A 168 -5.31 -6.79 3.68
C CYS A 168 -5.70 -6.45 5.13
N ASP A 169 -6.63 -7.20 5.73
CA ASP A 169 -7.06 -7.02 7.11
C ASP A 169 -5.93 -7.38 8.08
N ASP A 170 -5.39 -8.59 7.94
CA ASP A 170 -4.34 -9.13 8.83
C ASP A 170 -3.12 -8.19 8.93
N THR A 171 -2.66 -7.70 7.78
CA THR A 171 -1.47 -6.84 7.69
C THR A 171 -1.76 -5.42 8.18
N SER A 172 -2.93 -4.86 7.87
CA SER A 172 -3.34 -3.53 8.33
C SER A 172 -3.51 -3.48 9.84
N ILE A 173 -4.15 -4.49 10.45
CA ILE A 173 -4.33 -4.62 11.90
C ILE A 173 -2.96 -4.69 12.59
N LEU A 174 -2.02 -5.49 12.06
CA LEU A 174 -0.67 -5.58 12.61
C LEU A 174 0.06 -4.23 12.56
N LEU A 175 0.05 -3.55 11.41
CA LEU A 175 0.72 -2.25 11.27
C LEU A 175 0.09 -1.22 12.20
N ALA A 176 -1.24 -1.14 12.26
CA ALA A 176 -1.92 -0.19 13.11
C ALA A 176 -1.57 -0.39 14.60
N GLY A 177 -1.49 -1.64 15.05
CA GLY A 177 -1.07 -1.96 16.41
C GLY A 177 0.39 -1.62 16.72
N LEU A 178 1.29 -1.67 15.73
CA LEU A 178 2.68 -1.25 15.89
C LEU A 178 2.79 0.27 16.02
N LEU A 179 2.17 1.01 15.09
CA LEU A 179 2.20 2.47 15.04
C LEU A 179 1.59 3.11 16.29
N GLU A 180 0.43 2.63 16.71
CA GLU A 180 -0.26 3.14 17.91
C GLU A 180 0.61 2.98 19.16
N ARG A 181 1.25 1.81 19.35
CA ARG A 181 2.10 1.55 20.51
C ARG A 181 3.39 2.37 20.50
N GLU A 182 3.87 2.77 19.32
CA GLU A 182 4.96 3.74 19.17
C GLU A 182 4.50 5.21 19.30
N GLY A 183 3.19 5.44 19.51
CA GLY A 183 2.61 6.73 19.86
C GLY A 183 2.11 7.56 18.68
N TYR A 184 2.02 6.97 17.48
CA TYR A 184 1.48 7.64 16.29
C TYR A 184 -0.05 7.63 16.28
N ASP A 185 -0.66 8.75 15.89
CA ASP A 185 -2.11 8.83 15.65
C ASP A 185 -2.43 8.01 14.40
N THR A 186 -3.12 6.89 14.61
CA THR A 186 -3.22 5.79 13.66
C THR A 186 -4.69 5.45 13.42
N ALA A 187 -5.00 5.02 12.20
CA ALA A 187 -6.33 4.53 11.84
C ALA A 187 -6.24 3.28 10.95
N LEU A 188 -7.33 2.53 10.89
CA LEU A 188 -7.61 1.62 9.78
C LEU A 188 -8.59 2.29 8.82
N PHE A 189 -8.42 2.00 7.54
CA PHE A 189 -9.38 2.33 6.50
C PHE A 189 -10.02 1.06 6.00
N PHE A 190 -11.34 0.94 6.18
CA PHE A 190 -12.10 -0.17 5.64
C PHE A 190 -12.96 0.31 4.47
N PHE A 191 -12.68 -0.22 3.28
CA PHE A 191 -13.42 0.02 2.05
C PHE A 191 -14.40 -1.13 1.83
N GLU A 192 -15.64 -0.96 2.28
CA GLU A 192 -16.64 -2.02 2.26
C GLU A 192 -16.97 -2.48 0.84
N GLU A 193 -17.08 -1.55 -0.12
CA GLU A 193 -17.44 -1.86 -1.51
C GLU A 193 -16.34 -2.64 -2.23
N GLU A 194 -15.08 -2.27 -1.98
CA GLU A 194 -13.91 -2.91 -2.56
C GLU A 194 -13.44 -4.15 -1.79
N ASN A 195 -14.01 -4.40 -0.60
CA ASN A 195 -13.56 -5.41 0.35
C ASN A 195 -12.03 -5.32 0.57
N HIS A 196 -11.56 -4.13 0.93
CA HIS A 196 -10.16 -3.83 1.12
C HIS A 196 -9.92 -3.10 2.45
N MET A 197 -8.80 -3.42 3.09
CA MET A 197 -8.35 -2.73 4.28
C MET A 197 -6.94 -2.16 4.09
N ALA A 198 -6.72 -0.97 4.64
CA ALA A 198 -5.42 -0.35 4.71
C ALA A 198 -5.18 0.26 6.10
N ALA A 199 -3.93 0.59 6.39
CA ALA A 199 -3.59 1.39 7.56
C ALA A 199 -3.49 2.87 7.19
N GLY A 200 -3.59 3.73 8.20
CA GLY A 200 -3.42 5.17 8.08
C GLY A 200 -2.63 5.75 9.25
N VAL A 201 -1.84 6.77 8.98
CA VAL A 201 -1.07 7.53 9.97
C VAL A 201 -1.36 9.02 9.80
N ARG A 202 -1.53 9.76 10.90
CA ARG A 202 -1.90 11.19 10.84
C ARG A 202 -0.86 11.97 10.03
N GLY A 203 -1.33 12.70 9.04
CA GLY A 203 -0.51 13.66 8.29
C GLY A 203 -0.71 15.10 8.77
N PRO A 204 0.13 16.04 8.33
CA PRO A 204 -0.04 17.47 8.63
C PRO A 204 -1.16 18.13 7.81
N GLY A 205 -1.63 17.49 6.75
CA GLY A 205 -2.56 18.06 5.76
C GLY A 205 -3.93 17.37 5.71
N ALA A 206 -4.57 17.45 4.55
CA ALA A 206 -5.89 16.84 4.32
C ALA A 206 -5.86 15.30 4.34
N GLY A 207 -4.70 14.68 4.13
CA GLY A 207 -4.57 13.23 4.05
C GLY A 207 -5.31 12.61 2.86
N PHE A 208 -5.33 11.29 2.83
CA PHE A 208 -6.05 10.50 1.84
C PHE A 208 -7.56 10.76 1.96
N MET A 209 -8.20 11.11 0.84
CA MET A 209 -9.63 11.45 0.76
C MET A 209 -10.13 12.47 1.80
N GLY A 210 -9.26 13.37 2.30
CA GLY A 210 -9.67 14.37 3.29
C GLY A 210 -9.84 13.84 4.72
N THR A 211 -9.41 12.60 5.00
CA THR A 211 -9.52 11.96 6.33
C THR A 211 -8.56 12.54 7.37
N GLY A 212 -7.56 13.32 6.95
CA GLY A 212 -6.45 13.80 7.76
C GLY A 212 -5.37 12.74 8.02
N TYR A 213 -5.51 11.53 7.49
CA TYR A 213 -4.53 10.44 7.62
C TYR A 213 -3.90 10.16 6.25
N GLU A 214 -2.59 9.95 6.21
CA GLU A 214 -1.89 9.43 5.04
C GLU A 214 -2.21 7.94 4.89
N TYR A 215 -2.49 7.49 3.67
CA TYR A 215 -2.78 6.09 3.36
C TYR A 215 -1.51 5.26 3.31
N ILE A 216 -1.55 4.07 3.92
CA ILE A 216 -0.47 3.08 3.86
C ILE A 216 -1.03 1.77 3.30
N GLU A 217 -0.62 1.43 2.07
CA GLU A 217 -0.88 0.10 1.53
C GLU A 217 -0.03 -0.92 2.29
N THR A 218 -0.62 -2.00 2.80
CA THR A 218 0.10 -3.02 3.56
C THR A 218 0.34 -4.31 2.78
N THR A 219 -0.28 -4.47 1.61
CA THR A 219 -0.18 -5.69 0.79
C THR A 219 0.94 -5.65 -0.26
N SER A 220 1.59 -4.50 -0.43
CA SER A 220 2.73 -4.31 -1.33
C SER A 220 3.60 -3.15 -0.87
N PHE A 221 4.87 -3.15 -1.27
CA PHE A 221 5.77 -2.05 -0.94
C PHE A 221 5.27 -0.72 -1.52
N SER A 222 5.03 0.24 -0.63
CA SER A 222 4.63 1.61 -0.98
C SER A 222 5.03 2.57 0.14
N LEU A 223 5.39 3.79 -0.23
CA LEU A 223 5.62 4.84 0.76
C LEU A 223 4.29 5.33 1.37
N PRO A 224 4.21 5.55 2.70
CA PRO A 224 3.06 6.20 3.31
C PRO A 224 2.72 7.53 2.61
N GLY A 225 1.46 7.69 2.20
CA GLY A 225 0.97 8.86 1.47
C GLY A 225 1.32 8.91 -0.02
N GLY A 226 2.14 7.97 -0.53
CA GLY A 226 2.48 7.85 -1.95
C GLY A 226 1.45 7.06 -2.78
N ALA A 227 0.65 6.22 -2.13
CA ALA A 227 -0.37 5.42 -2.78
C ALA A 227 -1.49 6.28 -3.37
N THR A 228 -1.96 5.88 -4.55
CA THR A 228 -3.11 6.49 -5.23
C THR A 228 -4.36 5.65 -5.00
N THR A 229 -5.50 6.08 -5.54
CA THR A 229 -6.73 5.28 -5.55
C THR A 229 -6.65 4.02 -6.43
N ARG A 230 -5.48 3.63 -6.94
CA ARG A 230 -5.28 2.40 -7.72
C ARG A 230 -4.19 1.55 -7.05
N LEU A 231 -4.57 0.34 -6.67
CA LEU A 231 -3.68 -0.63 -6.05
C LEU A 231 -2.87 -1.41 -7.09
N GLN A 232 -1.81 -2.09 -6.65
CA GLN A 232 -0.92 -2.84 -7.53
C GLN A 232 -1.63 -3.98 -8.30
N ASN A 233 -2.66 -4.58 -7.69
CA ASN A 233 -3.49 -5.61 -8.33
C ASN A 233 -4.50 -5.04 -9.36
N GLY A 234 -4.52 -3.72 -9.58
CA GLY A 234 -5.40 -3.04 -10.51
C GLY A 234 -6.74 -2.59 -9.93
N MET A 235 -7.07 -2.98 -8.69
CA MET A 235 -8.25 -2.51 -7.95
C MET A 235 -8.22 -0.99 -7.83
N ARG A 236 -9.39 -0.36 -7.87
CA ARG A 236 -9.55 1.08 -7.66
C ARG A 236 -10.38 1.30 -6.42
N LEU A 237 -9.89 2.14 -5.51
CA LEU A 237 -10.59 2.59 -4.32
C LEU A 237 -11.40 3.84 -4.69
N GLU A 238 -12.72 3.67 -4.83
CA GLU A 238 -13.65 4.74 -5.22
C GLU A 238 -14.63 5.08 -4.09
N SER A 239 -14.87 4.18 -3.15
CA SER A 239 -15.73 4.41 -1.98
C SER A 239 -15.05 5.25 -0.88
N GLU A 240 -15.86 5.92 -0.06
CA GLU A 240 -15.40 6.59 1.16
C GLU A 240 -15.11 5.54 2.23
N PRO A 241 -13.90 5.52 2.84
CA PRO A 241 -13.57 4.50 3.81
C PRO A 241 -14.27 4.74 5.15
N LEU A 242 -14.66 3.64 5.80
CA LEU A 242 -14.89 3.64 7.23
C LEU A 242 -13.54 3.87 7.95
N VAL A 243 -13.35 5.05 8.52
CA VAL A 243 -12.17 5.38 9.31
C VAL A 243 -12.33 4.86 10.74
N ILE A 244 -11.41 3.98 11.16
CA ILE A 244 -11.38 3.36 12.49
C ILE A 244 -10.14 3.87 13.22
N ALA A 245 -10.29 4.89 14.06
CA ALA A 245 -9.16 5.39 14.87
C ALA A 245 -8.70 4.32 15.88
N ILE A 246 -7.39 4.14 16.00
CA ILE A 246 -6.72 3.13 16.83
C ILE A 246 -5.91 3.84 17.92
N GLY A 247 -6.26 3.57 19.17
CA GLY A 247 -5.61 4.12 20.37
C GLY A 247 -5.68 5.65 20.49
N GLU A 248 -4.73 6.20 21.25
CA GLU A 248 -4.67 7.64 21.63
C GLU A 248 -3.32 8.29 21.24
N GLY A 249 -2.60 7.71 20.27
CA GLY A 249 -1.37 8.26 19.74
C GLY A 249 -1.56 9.69 19.20
N THR A 250 -0.48 10.48 19.21
CA THR A 250 -0.47 11.87 18.73
C THR A 250 0.67 12.20 17.77
N GLY A 251 1.59 11.26 17.56
CA GLY A 251 2.65 11.36 16.57
C GLY A 251 2.07 11.44 15.16
N ILE A 252 2.77 12.15 14.27
CA ILE A 252 2.35 12.37 12.89
C ILE A 252 3.46 11.94 11.94
N TYR A 253 3.09 11.60 10.71
CA TYR A 253 4.00 11.36 9.61
C TYR A 253 4.03 12.60 8.69
N THR A 254 5.21 13.19 8.50
CA THR A 254 5.35 14.49 7.82
C THR A 254 5.84 14.40 6.38
N ALA A 255 6.44 13.26 5.97
CA ALA A 255 6.99 13.05 4.65
C ALA A 255 5.96 12.71 3.55
N GLY A 256 4.66 12.87 3.83
CA GLY A 256 3.58 12.59 2.86
C GLY A 256 3.71 13.37 1.54
N ASP A 257 4.12 14.64 1.59
CA ASP A 257 4.33 15.44 0.38
C ASP A 257 5.53 14.98 -0.46
N GLU A 258 6.56 14.45 0.19
CA GLU A 258 7.73 13.87 -0.46
C GLU A 258 7.37 12.54 -1.15
N ALA A 259 6.63 11.67 -0.45
CA ALA A 259 6.09 10.43 -1.01
C ALA A 259 5.18 10.70 -2.23
N ARG A 260 4.30 11.70 -2.15
CA ARG A 260 3.49 12.16 -3.30
C ARG A 260 4.34 12.68 -4.45
N SER A 261 5.41 13.41 -4.18
CA SER A 261 6.32 13.93 -5.21
C SER A 261 7.06 12.79 -5.94
N ILE A 262 7.45 11.75 -5.21
CA ILE A 262 8.02 10.51 -5.78
C ILE A 262 6.98 9.81 -6.67
N ALA A 263 5.75 9.65 -6.17
CA ALA A 263 4.66 9.02 -6.94
C ALA A 263 4.34 9.81 -8.22
N ALA A 264 4.35 11.14 -8.15
CA ALA A 264 4.19 12.04 -9.30
C ALA A 264 5.33 11.86 -10.31
N ALA A 265 6.60 11.79 -9.87
CA ALA A 265 7.72 11.53 -10.75
C ALA A 265 7.59 10.18 -11.48
N ALA A 266 7.14 9.14 -10.77
CA ALA A 266 6.82 7.85 -11.38
C ALA A 266 5.72 7.97 -12.44
N GLN A 267 4.63 8.68 -12.14
CA GLN A 267 3.54 8.89 -13.10
C GLN A 267 4.01 9.66 -14.35
N SER A 268 4.67 10.81 -14.17
CA SER A 268 5.19 11.62 -15.28
C SER A 268 6.18 10.83 -16.13
N SER A 269 7.07 10.05 -15.51
CA SER A 269 8.03 9.24 -16.26
C SER A 269 7.36 8.21 -17.17
N ARG A 270 6.25 7.59 -16.74
CA ARG A 270 5.46 6.68 -17.60
C ARG A 270 4.76 7.42 -18.73
N GLU A 271 4.18 8.59 -18.44
CA GLU A 271 3.48 9.40 -19.44
C GLU A 271 4.45 9.88 -20.53
N TYR A 272 5.62 10.39 -20.15
CA TYR A 272 6.64 10.80 -21.11
C TYR A 272 7.22 9.61 -21.88
N ALA A 273 7.50 8.47 -21.23
CA ALA A 273 7.96 7.28 -21.92
C ALA A 273 6.96 6.82 -22.99
N ALA A 274 5.65 6.79 -22.68
CA ALA A 274 4.61 6.40 -23.63
C ALA A 274 4.49 7.37 -24.82
N LEU A 275 4.65 8.68 -24.59
CA LEU A 275 4.67 9.67 -25.66
C LEU A 275 5.88 9.48 -26.58
N ILE A 276 7.06 9.27 -26.01
CA ILE A 276 8.29 9.06 -26.79
C ILE A 276 8.23 7.73 -27.54
N GLU A 277 7.64 6.68 -26.96
CA GLU A 277 7.44 5.40 -27.63
C GLU A 277 6.62 5.56 -28.92
N ALA A 278 5.52 6.32 -28.87
CA ALA A 278 4.73 6.63 -30.07
C ALA A 278 5.54 7.42 -31.12
N ASP A 279 6.36 8.39 -30.70
CA ASP A 279 7.23 9.16 -31.61
C ASP A 279 8.33 8.28 -32.23
N LEU A 280 8.87 7.32 -31.48
CA LEU A 280 9.87 6.36 -31.96
C LEU A 280 9.31 5.46 -33.04
N GLU A 281 8.08 4.97 -32.88
CA GLU A 281 7.37 4.17 -33.90
C GLU A 281 7.23 4.95 -35.22
N GLU A 282 6.77 6.22 -35.16
CA GLU A 282 6.64 7.07 -36.36
C GLU A 282 8.00 7.27 -37.06
N ARG A 283 9.06 7.52 -36.28
CA ARG A 283 10.40 7.74 -36.82
C ARG A 283 11.01 6.49 -37.43
N GLU A 284 10.74 5.33 -36.85
CA GLU A 284 11.17 4.06 -37.42
C GLU A 284 10.55 3.84 -38.82
N GLU A 285 9.26 4.15 -38.99
CA GLU A 285 8.60 4.10 -40.30
C GLU A 285 9.24 5.08 -41.31
N GLU A 286 9.58 6.29 -40.88
CA GLU A 286 10.25 7.26 -41.76
C GLU A 286 11.66 6.81 -42.14
N ILE A 287 12.44 6.31 -41.18
CA ILE A 287 13.78 5.74 -41.40
C ILE A 287 13.72 4.62 -42.43
N ASN A 288 12.78 3.69 -42.28
CA ASN A 288 12.57 2.58 -43.23
C ASN A 288 12.21 3.11 -44.62
N THR A 289 11.30 4.09 -44.70
CA THR A 289 10.92 4.73 -45.97
C THR A 289 12.12 5.41 -46.66
N ARG A 290 13.01 6.08 -45.89
CA ARG A 290 14.20 6.74 -46.46
C ARG A 290 15.26 5.72 -46.87
N HIS A 291 15.41 4.64 -46.10
CA HIS A 291 16.26 3.53 -46.46
C HIS A 291 15.85 2.93 -47.82
N ASP A 292 14.57 2.63 -48.00
CA ASP A 292 14.05 2.06 -49.27
C ASP A 292 14.27 3.02 -50.46
N ALA A 293 14.08 4.32 -50.27
CA ALA A 293 14.36 5.32 -51.31
C ALA A 293 15.85 5.37 -51.68
N ILE A 294 16.75 5.21 -50.71
CA ILE A 294 18.20 5.14 -50.94
C ILE A 294 18.53 3.90 -51.78
N VAL A 295 17.96 2.74 -51.46
CA VAL A 295 18.16 1.49 -52.20
C VAL A 295 17.73 1.66 -53.66
N VAL A 296 16.55 2.24 -53.92
CA VAL A 296 16.07 2.51 -55.29
C VAL A 296 17.02 3.42 -56.07
N ILE A 297 17.59 4.46 -55.44
CA ILE A 297 18.57 5.32 -56.12
C ILE A 297 19.88 4.59 -56.39
N GLN A 298 20.32 3.71 -55.49
CA GLN A 298 21.52 2.90 -55.70
C GLN A 298 21.39 1.97 -56.91
N GLU A 299 20.21 1.35 -57.12
CA GLU A 299 19.91 0.56 -58.31
C GLU A 299 19.99 1.43 -59.59
N ARG A 300 19.34 2.60 -59.58
CA ARG A 300 19.36 3.53 -60.73
C ARG A 300 20.75 4.06 -61.05
N LEU A 301 21.60 4.24 -60.03
CA LEU A 301 23.01 4.62 -60.19
C LEU A 301 23.80 3.53 -60.91
N ALA A 302 23.59 2.27 -60.54
CA ALA A 302 24.23 1.12 -61.20
C ALA A 302 23.83 1.06 -62.69
N ASP A 303 22.54 1.19 -62.98
CA ASP A 303 22.02 1.20 -64.36
C ASP A 303 22.59 2.35 -65.19
N ALA A 304 22.60 3.58 -64.64
CA ALA A 304 23.15 4.75 -65.32
C ALA A 304 24.66 4.62 -65.59
N GLY A 305 25.40 3.96 -64.68
CA GLY A 305 26.81 3.64 -64.84
C GLY A 305 27.05 2.63 -65.98
N GLN A 306 26.28 1.55 -66.02
CA GLN A 306 26.36 0.54 -67.09
C GLN A 306 25.99 1.10 -68.46
N ALA A 307 24.98 1.96 -68.51
CA ALA A 307 24.51 2.60 -69.74
C ALA A 307 25.44 3.73 -70.24
N GLY A 308 26.48 4.11 -69.48
CA GLY A 308 27.42 5.16 -69.84
C GLY A 308 26.78 6.55 -69.92
N ASN A 309 25.82 6.86 -69.04
CA ASN A 309 25.12 8.16 -69.01
C ASN A 309 25.63 9.06 -67.86
N PRO A 310 26.72 9.82 -68.04
CA PRO A 310 27.36 10.57 -66.97
C PRO A 310 26.50 11.72 -66.41
N ALA A 311 25.63 12.30 -67.24
CA ALA A 311 24.74 13.39 -66.81
C ALA A 311 23.65 12.89 -65.85
N LEU A 312 23.04 11.73 -66.16
CA LEU A 312 22.08 11.09 -65.26
C LEU A 312 22.77 10.59 -63.98
N TYR A 313 23.92 9.94 -64.12
CA TYR A 313 24.70 9.44 -62.98
C TYR A 313 25.02 10.56 -61.97
N THR A 314 25.55 11.69 -62.46
CA THR A 314 25.91 12.84 -61.59
C THR A 314 24.69 13.39 -60.83
N ARG A 315 23.52 13.46 -61.49
CA ARG A 315 22.27 13.89 -60.85
C ARG A 315 21.84 12.92 -59.74
N LEU A 316 21.86 11.62 -60.03
CA LEU A 316 21.49 10.58 -59.08
C LEU A 316 22.45 10.52 -57.88
N VAL A 317 23.75 10.78 -58.05
CA VAL A 317 24.70 10.89 -56.94
C VAL A 317 24.32 12.04 -56.01
N SER A 318 23.94 13.18 -56.58
CA SER A 318 23.51 14.34 -55.78
C SER A 318 22.23 14.04 -54.99
N GLU A 319 21.28 13.34 -55.62
CA GLU A 319 20.03 12.91 -54.97
C GLU A 319 20.29 11.87 -53.88
N HIS A 320 21.16 10.89 -54.15
CA HIS A 320 21.61 9.88 -53.18
C HIS A 320 22.24 10.53 -51.95
N ASN A 321 23.21 11.43 -52.16
CA ASN A 321 23.89 12.12 -51.06
C ASN A 321 22.91 12.94 -50.20
N ARG A 322 21.89 13.55 -50.83
CA ARG A 322 20.83 14.24 -50.09
C ARG A 322 20.02 13.27 -49.23
N LEU A 323 19.53 12.16 -49.80
CA LEU A 323 18.77 11.16 -49.06
C LEU A 323 19.58 10.52 -47.93
N ALA A 324 20.85 10.19 -48.18
CA ALA A 324 21.75 9.67 -47.15
C ALA A 324 21.95 10.68 -46.01
N GLY A 325 22.05 11.97 -46.34
CA GLY A 325 22.10 13.05 -45.35
C GLY A 325 20.81 13.17 -44.53
N ASP A 326 19.64 13.06 -45.17
CA ASP A 326 18.34 13.06 -44.50
C ASP A 326 18.19 11.83 -43.58
N TYR A 327 18.53 10.64 -44.07
CA TYR A 327 18.52 9.38 -43.32
C TYR A 327 19.42 9.43 -42.08
N ASN A 328 20.66 9.90 -42.23
CA ASN A 328 21.58 10.03 -41.10
C ASN A 328 21.10 11.02 -40.04
N ARG A 329 20.37 12.07 -40.44
CA ARG A 329 19.72 12.99 -39.49
C ARG A 329 18.58 12.30 -38.74
N LEU A 330 17.73 11.56 -39.44
CA LEU A 330 16.64 10.81 -38.81
C LEU A 330 17.15 9.80 -37.80
N LEU A 331 18.21 9.05 -38.13
CA LEU A 331 18.86 8.14 -37.19
C LEU A 331 19.39 8.88 -35.95
N ALA A 332 20.12 9.99 -36.14
CA ALA A 332 20.64 10.76 -35.01
C ALA A 332 19.52 11.39 -34.15
N ASP A 333 18.38 11.71 -34.75
CA ASP A 333 17.21 12.19 -34.02
C ASP A 333 16.52 11.05 -33.26
N TYR A 334 16.42 9.87 -33.86
CA TYR A 334 15.88 8.65 -33.26
C TYR A 334 16.72 8.22 -32.05
N ASP A 335 18.04 8.15 -32.19
CA ASP A 335 18.96 7.76 -31.11
C ASP A 335 18.82 8.68 -29.88
N ARG A 336 18.59 9.98 -30.11
CA ARG A 336 18.35 10.96 -29.04
C ARG A 336 17.03 10.71 -28.31
N LEU A 337 15.93 10.50 -29.05
CA LEU A 337 14.65 10.16 -28.43
C LEU A 337 14.71 8.83 -27.68
N TYR A 338 15.40 7.84 -28.24
CA TYR A 338 15.53 6.54 -27.61
C TYR A 338 16.29 6.65 -26.27
N ALA A 339 17.34 7.48 -26.21
CA ALA A 339 18.05 7.75 -24.97
C ALA A 339 17.14 8.41 -23.91
N ASP A 340 16.27 9.34 -24.31
CA ASP A 340 15.29 9.98 -23.42
C ASP A 340 14.24 8.96 -22.92
N PHE A 341 13.71 8.11 -23.81
CA PHE A 341 12.83 7.01 -23.45
C PHE A 341 13.46 6.09 -22.41
N GLU A 342 14.69 5.63 -22.65
CA GLU A 342 15.40 4.78 -21.70
C GLU A 342 15.62 5.48 -20.36
N ALA A 343 15.88 6.79 -20.35
CA ALA A 343 16.06 7.55 -19.13
C ALA A 343 14.77 7.54 -18.28
N TYR A 344 13.61 7.78 -18.89
CA TYR A 344 12.33 7.69 -18.19
C TYR A 344 11.98 6.26 -17.74
N ALA A 345 12.22 5.26 -18.59
CA ALA A 345 11.99 3.87 -18.23
C ALA A 345 12.84 3.43 -17.03
N ARG A 346 14.12 3.82 -17.01
CA ARG A 346 15.02 3.57 -15.86
C ARG A 346 14.51 4.25 -14.59
N LEU A 347 14.06 5.50 -14.68
CA LEU A 347 13.50 6.23 -13.56
C LEU A 347 12.26 5.53 -12.98
N ASN A 348 11.28 5.22 -13.83
CA ASN A 348 10.05 4.53 -13.39
C ASN A 348 10.39 3.19 -12.71
N ASN A 349 11.27 2.40 -13.31
CA ASN A 349 11.64 1.09 -12.79
C ASN A 349 12.40 1.19 -11.46
N HIS A 350 13.28 2.19 -11.32
CA HIS A 350 13.96 2.44 -10.06
C HIS A 350 12.98 2.83 -8.96
N ILE A 351 12.04 3.76 -9.24
CA ILE A 351 11.00 4.16 -8.28
C ILE A 351 10.16 2.96 -7.87
N ALA A 352 9.69 2.15 -8.81
CA ALA A 352 8.87 0.98 -8.53
C ALA A 352 9.60 -0.09 -7.69
N GLY A 353 10.92 -0.21 -7.85
CA GLY A 353 11.73 -1.22 -7.15
C GLY A 353 12.21 -0.85 -5.75
N HIS A 354 12.07 0.42 -5.33
CA HIS A 354 12.66 0.93 -4.08
C HIS A 354 11.64 1.68 -3.21
N GLN A 355 10.36 1.27 -3.24
CA GLN A 355 9.27 1.87 -2.44
C GLN A 355 9.41 1.72 -0.91
N TYR A 356 10.55 1.21 -0.43
CA TYR A 356 10.97 1.07 0.97
C TYR A 356 12.19 1.97 1.30
N ASP A 357 12.58 2.86 0.39
CA ASP A 357 13.75 3.73 0.49
C ASP A 357 13.43 5.17 0.05
N ARG A 358 12.63 5.90 0.84
CA ARG A 358 12.27 7.28 0.49
C ARG A 358 13.51 8.17 0.30
N PRO A 359 14.49 8.22 1.22
CA PRO A 359 15.66 9.09 1.05
C PRO A 359 16.48 8.75 -0.21
N GLY A 360 16.67 7.46 -0.50
CA GLY A 360 17.36 7.02 -1.72
C GLY A 360 16.61 7.39 -2.99
N LEU A 361 15.28 7.26 -2.99
CA LEU A 361 14.45 7.69 -4.11
C LEU A 361 14.52 9.20 -4.37
N VAL A 362 14.51 10.03 -3.32
CA VAL A 362 14.67 11.48 -3.46
C VAL A 362 16.03 11.83 -4.08
N ALA A 363 17.09 11.23 -3.57
CA ALA A 363 18.44 11.42 -4.10
C ALA A 363 18.51 10.99 -5.58
N TYR A 364 17.99 9.81 -5.90
CA TYR A 364 17.98 9.27 -7.25
C TYR A 364 17.21 10.16 -8.25
N ILE A 365 16.02 10.63 -7.86
CA ILE A 365 15.22 11.54 -8.71
C ILE A 365 15.98 12.86 -8.95
N SER A 366 16.65 13.40 -7.93
CA SER A 366 17.46 14.62 -8.07
C SER A 366 18.64 14.41 -9.03
N GLU A 367 19.41 13.33 -8.84
CA GLU A 367 20.53 12.99 -9.71
C GLU A 367 20.10 12.74 -11.15
N TRP A 368 18.96 12.05 -11.33
CA TRP A 368 18.38 11.80 -12.64
C TRP A 368 18.00 13.11 -13.34
N LYS A 369 17.41 14.08 -12.63
CA LYS A 369 17.06 15.40 -13.18
C LYS A 369 18.32 16.16 -13.61
N ASP A 370 19.35 16.17 -12.78
CA ASP A 370 20.61 16.86 -13.06
C ASP A 370 21.37 16.23 -14.25
N ALA A 371 21.34 14.91 -14.36
CA ALA A 371 22.03 14.17 -15.42
C ALA A 371 21.35 14.28 -16.79
N THR A 372 20.02 14.32 -16.81
CA THR A 372 19.23 14.25 -18.06
C THR A 372 18.72 15.61 -18.53
N GLY A 373 18.41 16.52 -17.60
CA GLY A 373 17.70 17.76 -17.89
C GLY A 373 16.27 17.57 -18.39
N LEU A 374 15.72 16.36 -18.27
CA LEU A 374 14.36 16.01 -18.71
C LEU A 374 13.31 16.47 -17.69
N PRO A 375 12.09 16.84 -18.14
CA PRO A 375 11.01 17.27 -17.26
C PRO A 375 10.40 16.12 -16.44
N LEU A 376 9.76 16.49 -15.31
CA LEU A 376 8.90 15.62 -14.49
C LEU A 376 7.64 16.38 -14.07
#